data_AF-A0A8X6N1Q1-F1
#
_entry.id   AF-A0A8X6N1Q1-F1
#
_cell.length_a   1.000
_cell.length_b   1.000
_cell.length_c   1.000
_cell.angle_alpha   90.00
_cell.angle_beta   90.00
_cell.angle_gamma   90.00
#
_symmetry.space_group_name_H-M   'P 1'
#
loop_
_entity.id
_entity.type
_entity.pdbx_description
1 polymer ?
#
loop_
_entity_poly.entity_id
_entity_poly.type
_entity_poly.pdbx_seq_one_letter_code
_entity_poly.pdbx_strand_id
1 'polypeptide(L)' 'MSDIMEQQLVTANNIQQKDTTYTKIFVGGLPYHTTDKSLRQFFEAFGDIEEAVVITDRQTGKSRGYGF' A
#
# COMPACT_ATOMS: atom_id res chain seq x y z
N MET A 1 -40.44 -7.15 -10.82
CA MET A 1 -39.55 -6.06 -11.29
C MET A 1 -38.66 -5.50 -10.18
N SER A 2 -39.09 -5.52 -8.90
CA SER A 2 -38.34 -4.97 -7.76
C SER A 2 -37.14 -5.81 -7.32
N ASP A 3 -37.27 -7.14 -7.22
CA ASP A 3 -36.19 -8.01 -6.68
C ASP A 3 -34.93 -8.05 -7.57
N ILE A 4 -35.09 -7.89 -8.89
CA ILE A 4 -33.98 -7.92 -9.86
C ILE A 4 -33.12 -6.64 -9.75
N MET A 5 -33.69 -5.52 -9.28
CA MET A 5 -32.93 -4.29 -9.04
C MET A 5 -32.16 -4.31 -7.70
N GLU A 6 -32.68 -5.02 -6.70
CA GLU A 6 -31.98 -5.23 -5.41
C GLU A 6 -30.73 -6.10 -5.57
N GLN A 7 -30.76 -7.11 -6.44
CA GLN A 7 -29.59 -7.99 -6.67
C GLN A 7 -28.39 -7.28 -7.33
N GLN A 8 -28.59 -6.16 -8.02
CA GLN A 8 -27.51 -5.37 -8.61
C GLN A 8 -26.74 -4.55 -7.55
N LEU A 9 -27.39 -4.12 -6.46
CA LEU A 9 -26.78 -3.25 -5.45
C LEU A 9 -25.87 -4.02 -4.46
N VAL A 10 -26.12 -5.31 -4.26
CA VAL A 10 -25.39 -6.15 -3.29
C VAL A 10 -24.01 -6.64 -3.78
N THR A 11 -23.67 -6.44 -5.06
CA THR A 11 -22.41 -6.96 -5.64
C THR A 11 -21.19 -6.07 -5.34
N ALA A 12 -21.36 -4.87 -4.77
CA ALA A 12 -20.31 -3.85 -4.72
C ALA A 12 -19.28 -3.94 -3.57
N ASN A 13 -19.30 -4.96 -2.70
CA ASN A 13 -18.41 -4.99 -1.52
C ASN A 13 -17.68 -6.33 -1.31
N ASN A 14 -17.23 -6.96 -2.40
CA ASN A 14 -16.22 -8.02 -2.27
C ASN A 14 -14.82 -7.38 -2.28
N ILE A 15 -14.49 -6.65 -1.22
CA ILE A 15 -13.10 -6.26 -0.96
C ILE A 15 -12.38 -7.57 -0.62
N GLN A 16 -11.78 -8.20 -1.63
CA GLN A 16 -10.88 -9.31 -1.43
C GLN A 16 -9.75 -8.81 -0.53
N GLN A 17 -9.85 -9.15 0.75
CA GLN A 17 -8.86 -8.80 1.75
C GLN A 17 -7.60 -9.59 1.41
N LYS A 18 -6.72 -8.97 0.63
CA LYS A 18 -5.48 -9.60 0.17
C LYS A 18 -4.63 -9.90 1.40
N ASP A 19 -4.41 -11.18 1.66
CA ASP A 19 -3.60 -11.62 2.79
C ASP A 19 -2.14 -11.29 2.51
N THR A 20 -1.64 -10.22 3.13
CA THR A 20 -0.27 -9.71 2.95
C THR A 20 0.64 -10.12 4.10
N THR A 21 0.19 -11.04 4.96
CA THR A 21 0.88 -11.45 6.19
C THR A 21 2.33 -11.88 5.94
N TYR A 22 2.61 -12.46 4.76
CA TYR A 22 3.95 -12.94 4.38
C TYR A 22 4.64 -12.12 3.29
N THR A 23 3.98 -11.14 2.70
CA THR A 23 4.51 -10.34 1.57
C THR A 23 4.83 -8.89 1.94
N LYS A 24 4.48 -8.48 3.16
CA LYS A 24 4.80 -7.14 3.68
C LYS A 24 6.12 -7.15 4.43
N ILE A 25 7.06 -6.33 3.99
CA ILE A 25 8.37 -6.17 4.62
C ILE A 25 8.46 -4.80 5.31
N PHE A 26 9.25 -4.72 6.39
CA PHE A 26 9.56 -3.44 7.02
C PHE A 26 10.95 -2.99 6.59
N VAL A 27 11.07 -1.73 6.20
CA VAL A 27 12.34 -1.13 5.79
C VAL A 27 12.63 0.07 6.68
N GLY A 28 13.70 -0.01 7.49
CA GLY A 28 14.15 1.06 8.39
C GLY A 28 15.48 1.66 7.95
N GLY A 29 15.83 2.82 8.54
CA GLY A 29 17.10 3.51 8.26
C GLY A 29 17.11 4.27 6.93
N LEU A 30 15.93 4.59 6.40
CA LEU A 30 15.80 5.35 5.16
C LEU A 30 16.23 6.81 5.38
N PRO A 31 16.97 7.41 4.44
CA PRO A 31 17.20 8.85 4.43
C PRO A 31 15.88 9.64 4.44
N TYR A 32 15.84 10.80 5.11
CA TYR A 32 14.61 11.60 5.23
C TYR A 32 14.03 12.14 3.90
N HIS A 33 14.85 12.15 2.84
CA HIS A 33 14.42 12.53 1.50
C HIS A 33 13.91 11.34 0.67
N THR A 34 13.91 10.12 1.24
CA THR A 34 13.39 8.93 0.55
C THR A 34 11.89 9.08 0.34
N THR A 35 11.47 8.80 -0.88
CA THR A 35 10.06 8.81 -1.32
C THR A 35 9.59 7.39 -1.64
N ASP A 36 8.28 7.20 -1.66
CA ASP A 36 7.62 5.95 -2.08
C ASP A 36 8.15 5.46 -3.41
N LYS A 37 8.33 6.39 -4.36
CA LYS A 37 8.86 6.10 -5.70
C LYS A 37 10.30 5.59 -5.64
N SER A 38 11.19 6.26 -4.92
CA SER A 38 12.59 5.82 -4.80
C SER A 38 12.71 4.49 -4.06
N LEU A 39 11.87 4.26 -3.05
CA LEU A 39 11.81 3.00 -2.32
C LEU A 39 11.39 1.87 -3.27
N ARG A 40 10.28 2.06 -3.98
CA ARG A 40 9.78 1.12 -4.99
C ARG A 40 10.84 0.79 -6.04
N GLN A 41 11.40 1.81 -6.68
CA GLN A 41 12.40 1.64 -7.74
C GLN A 41 13.63 0.85 -7.28
N PHE A 42 14.05 1.04 -6.03
CA PHE A 42 15.17 0.29 -5.48
C PHE A 42 14.83 -1.20 -5.30
N PHE A 43 13.65 -1.50 -4.77
CA PHE A 43 13.23 -2.87 -4.48
C PHE A 43 12.73 -3.63 -5.73
N GLU A 44 12.31 -2.92 -6.79
CA GLU A 44 11.85 -3.53 -8.07
C GLU A 44 12.95 -4.39 -8.73
N ALA A 45 14.23 -4.16 -8.41
CA ALA A 45 15.33 -5.00 -8.87
C ALA A 45 15.32 -6.41 -8.25
N PHE A 46 14.66 -6.62 -7.12
CA PHE A 46 14.63 -7.88 -6.39
C PHE A 46 13.33 -8.68 -6.62
N GLY A 47 12.31 -8.07 -7.22
CA GLY A 47 11.04 -8.73 -7.54
C GLY A 47 9.89 -7.75 -7.77
N ASP A 48 8.71 -8.32 -7.98
CA ASP A 48 7.49 -7.54 -8.22
C ASP A 48 6.99 -6.90 -6.91
N ILE A 49 6.77 -5.58 -6.95
CA ILE A 49 6.24 -4.82 -5.83
C ILE A 49 4.79 -4.46 -6.08
N GLU A 50 3.94 -4.86 -5.13
CA GLU A 50 2.54 -4.46 -5.12
C GLU A 50 2.38 -3.02 -4.62
N GLU A 51 2.96 -2.74 -3.45
CA GLU A 51 2.87 -1.44 -2.78
C GLU A 51 4.19 -1.14 -2.06
N ALA A 52 4.60 0.13 -2.07
CA ALA A 52 5.72 0.64 -1.30
C ALA A 52 5.35 2.02 -0.74
N VAL A 53 5.46 2.19 0.58
CA VAL A 53 5.03 3.42 1.28
C VAL A 53 6.08 3.83 2.30
N VAL A 54 6.61 5.02 2.14
CA VAL A 54 7.42 5.70 3.14
C VAL A 54 6.50 6.37 4.13
N ILE A 55 6.68 6.05 5.41
CA ILE A 55 5.86 6.66 6.44
C ILE A 55 6.38 8.07 6.74
N THR A 56 5.53 9.05 6.51
CA THR A 56 5.80 10.45 6.79
C THR A 56 5.05 10.91 8.05
N ASP A 57 5.60 11.93 8.70
CA ASP A 57 4.93 12.65 9.77
C ASP A 57 3.78 13.49 9.18
N ARG A 58 2.57 13.32 9.72
CA ARG A 58 1.35 13.97 9.20
C ARG A 58 1.34 15.50 9.38
N GLN A 59 2.08 16.04 10.33
CA GLN A 59 2.12 17.48 10.59
C GLN A 59 3.17 18.19 9.74
N THR A 60 4.34 17.56 9.58
CA THR A 60 5.48 18.16 8.89
C THR A 60 5.69 17.68 7.47
N GLY A 61 5.05 16.56 7.08
CA GLY A 61 5.25 15.89 5.79
C GLY A 61 6.63 15.23 5.63
N LYS A 62 7.48 15.26 6.67
CA LYS A 62 8.83 14.69 6.61
C LYS A 62 8.79 13.18 6.78
N SER A 63 9.65 12.46 6.06
CA SER A 63 9.83 11.02 6.26
C SER A 63 10.25 10.74 7.70
N ARG A 64 9.71 9.67 8.29
CA ARG A 64 10.12 9.15 9.59
C ARG A 64 11.33 8.22 9.50
N GLY A 65 11.89 8.06 8.29
CA GLY A 65 13.06 7.21 8.05
C GLY A 65 12.75 5.72 8.00
N TYR A 66 11.48 5.36 7.76
CA TYR A 66 11.05 3.98 7.57
C TYR A 66 9.86 3.88 6.62
N GLY A 67 9.66 2.69 6.06
CA GLY A 67 8.59 2.37 5.13
C GLY A 67 8.22 0.89 5.15
N PHE A 68 7.22 0.56 4.33
CA PHE A 68 6.74 -0.80 4.08
C PHE A 68 6.66 -1.05 2.58
#